data_AF-A0A0S8HRB3-F1
#
_entry.id   AF-A0A0S8HRB3-F1
#
_cell.length_a   1.000
_cell.length_b   1.000
_cell.length_c   1.000
_cell.angle_alpha   90.00
_cell.angle_beta   90.00
_cell.angle_gamma   90.00
#
_symmetry.space_group_name_H-M   'P 1'
#
loop_
_entity.id
_entity.type
_entity.pdbx_description
1 polymer ?
#
loop_
_entity_poly.entity_id
_entity_poly.type
_entity_poly.pdbx_seq_one_letter_code
_entity_poly.pdbx_strand_id
1 'polypeptide(L)'
;MTELFGMSFKMMTAGEDSASLWAQARQAAGTVRAMKGIYEGDLEEGILYAGQAVGGISDIPTVKELIERVVGEAEQTLVSLHSKVRKN
;
A
#
# COMPACT_ATOMS: atom_id res chain seq x y z
N MET A 1 38.74 -0.86 14.24
CA MET A 1 37.71 0.01 14.85
C MET A 1 37.65 1.38 14.18
N THR A 2 38.81 2.01 13.92
CA THR A 2 38.98 3.25 13.14
C THR A 2 38.49 3.14 11.69
N GLU A 3 38.80 2.04 11.00
CA GLU A 3 38.35 1.78 9.62
C GLU A 3 36.82 1.71 9.48
N LEU A 4 36.15 1.12 10.48
CA LEU A 4 34.68 1.02 10.50
C LEU A 4 34.04 2.40 10.65
N PHE A 5 34.58 3.22 11.55
CA PHE A 5 34.15 4.62 11.74
C PHE A 5 34.37 5.47 10.48
N GLY A 6 35.51 5.32 9.81
CA GLY A 6 35.82 6.03 8.57
C GLY A 6 34.90 5.63 7.41
N MET A 7 34.55 4.35 7.31
CA MET A 7 33.61 3.84 6.31
C MET A 7 32.19 4.36 6.55
N SER A 8 31.71 4.40 7.81
CA SER A 8 30.42 4.99 8.16
C SER A 8 30.33 6.48 7.84
N PHE A 9 31.40 7.25 8.11
CA PHE A 9 31.45 8.67 7.75
C PHE A 9 31.44 8.87 6.22
N LYS A 10 32.22 8.07 5.47
CA LYS A 10 32.23 8.12 4.00
C LYS A 10 30.87 7.75 3.38
N MET A 11 30.18 6.75 3.92
CA MET A 11 28.82 6.39 3.46
C MET A 11 27.78 7.48 3.74
N MET A 12 27.96 8.24 4.83
CA MET A 12 27.09 9.37 5.18
C MET A 12 27.31 10.56 4.23
N THR A 13 28.54 10.77 3.77
CA THR A 13 28.93 11.89 2.90
C THR A 13 28.99 11.55 1.40
N ALA A 14 28.84 10.27 1.02
CA ALA A 14 28.83 9.84 -0.37
C ALA A 14 27.55 10.31 -1.07
N GLY A 15 27.69 11.17 -2.08
CA GLY A 15 26.60 11.67 -2.91
C GLY A 15 26.05 10.65 -3.92
N GLU A 16 24.85 10.96 -4.40
CA GLU A 16 23.95 10.45 -5.48
C GLU A 16 24.07 9.04 -6.10
N ASP A 17 25.21 8.34 -6.12
CA ASP A 17 25.35 7.06 -6.86
C ASP A 17 25.18 5.79 -6.01
N SER A 18 25.13 5.94 -4.69
CA SER A 18 24.61 4.92 -3.78
C SER A 18 23.41 5.53 -3.08
N ALA A 19 22.35 4.76 -2.81
CA ALA A 19 21.28 5.27 -1.96
C ALA A 19 21.94 5.72 -0.65
N SER A 20 22.07 7.04 -0.47
CA SER A 20 22.76 7.64 0.69
C SER A 20 22.28 6.92 1.95
N LEU A 21 23.14 6.69 2.93
CA LEU A 21 22.74 6.08 4.19
C LEU A 21 21.46 6.73 4.76
N TRP A 22 21.30 8.03 4.53
CA TRP A 22 20.09 8.79 4.84
C TRP A 22 18.85 8.41 4.02
N ALA A 23 19.00 8.17 2.72
CA ALA A 23 17.91 7.69 1.88
C ALA A 23 17.46 6.29 2.31
N GLN A 24 18.40 5.40 2.64
CA GLN A 24 18.10 4.06 3.15
C GLN A 24 17.42 4.14 4.53
N ALA A 25 17.92 4.97 5.43
CA ALA A 25 17.31 5.20 6.75
C ALA A 25 15.87 5.73 6.62
N ARG A 26 15.60 6.65 5.68
CA ARG A 26 14.23 7.14 5.40
C ARG A 26 13.31 6.04 4.90
N GLN A 27 13.78 5.18 4.00
CA GLN A 27 12.99 4.04 3.52
C GLN A 27 12.69 3.05 4.65
N ALA A 28 13.69 2.72 5.47
CA ALA A 28 13.52 1.83 6.62
C ALA A 28 12.50 2.38 7.63
N ALA A 29 12.50 3.70 7.89
CA ALA A 29 11.52 4.35 8.74
C ALA A 29 10.08 4.20 8.21
N GLY A 30 9.88 4.25 6.89
CA GLY A 30 8.59 3.98 6.25
C GLY A 30 8.09 2.57 6.53
N THR A 31 8.96 1.56 6.41
CA THR A 31 8.63 0.17 6.72
C THR A 31 8.23 -0.02 8.18
N VAL A 32 8.97 0.57 9.13
CA VAL A 32 8.64 0.47 10.57
C VAL A 32 7.24 1.02 10.85
N ARG A 33 6.89 2.17 10.28
CA ARG A 33 5.55 2.75 10.44
C ARG A 33 4.46 1.93 9.77
N ALA A 34 4.76 1.33 8.62
CA ALA A 34 3.82 0.40 7.97
C ALA A 34 3.53 -0.82 8.86
N MET A 35 4.55 -1.37 9.53
CA MET A 35 4.36 -2.50 10.44
C MET A 35 3.43 -2.14 11.61
N LYS A 36 3.66 -0.98 12.22
CA LYS A 36 2.81 -0.45 13.29
C LYS A 36 1.35 -0.26 12.85
N GLY A 37 1.13 0.32 11.68
CA GLY A 37 -0.22 0.52 11.15
C GLY A 37 -0.93 -0.80 10.82
N ILE A 38 -0.27 -1.66 10.04
CA ILE A 38 -0.90 -2.87 9.46
C ILE A 38 -1.08 -3.98 10.49
N TYR A 39 -0.09 -4.21 11.35
CA TYR A 39 -0.09 -5.36 12.25
C TYR A 39 -0.45 -5.01 13.70
N GLU A 40 -0.04 -3.83 14.16
CA GLU A 40 -0.26 -3.40 15.55
C GLU A 40 -1.52 -2.52 15.70
N GLY A 41 -2.06 -1.99 14.60
CA GLY A 41 -3.23 -1.12 14.61
C GLY A 41 -2.97 0.26 15.22
N ASP A 42 -1.72 0.73 15.22
CA ASP A 42 -1.32 2.04 15.73
C ASP A 42 -1.84 3.15 14.81
N LEU A 43 -2.82 3.90 15.27
CA LEU A 43 -3.47 4.97 14.50
C LEU A 43 -2.70 6.31 14.54
N GLU A 44 -1.74 6.46 15.45
CA GLU A 44 -1.02 7.71 15.67
C GLU A 44 0.33 7.72 14.93
N GLU A 45 1.10 6.63 15.05
CA GLU A 45 2.44 6.51 14.43
C GLU A 45 2.48 5.53 13.26
N GLY A 46 1.39 4.79 13.04
CA GLY A 46 1.27 3.83 11.95
C GLY A 46 0.94 4.47 10.61
N ILE A 47 1.40 3.84 9.53
CA ILE A 47 1.00 4.19 8.16
C ILE A 47 0.23 3.02 7.57
N LEU A 48 -1.00 3.29 7.10
CA LEU A 48 -1.82 2.34 6.37
C LEU A 48 -1.76 2.64 4.87
N TYR A 49 -1.49 1.60 4.07
CA TYR A 49 -1.57 1.70 2.63
C TYR A 49 -3.00 1.34 2.17
N ALA A 50 -3.78 2.35 1.81
CA ALA A 50 -5.11 2.18 1.24
C ALA A 50 -5.33 3.13 0.06
N GLY A 51 -6.00 2.64 -0.99
CA GLY A 51 -6.46 3.47 -2.11
C GLY A 51 -7.85 4.07 -1.82
N GLN A 52 -8.28 5.02 -2.66
CA GLN A 52 -9.59 5.67 -2.52
C GLN A 52 -10.78 4.71 -2.56
N ALA A 53 -10.61 3.52 -3.15
CA ALA A 53 -11.62 2.46 -3.18
C ALA A 53 -12.08 2.03 -1.77
N VAL A 54 -11.28 2.27 -0.72
CA VAL A 54 -11.65 1.96 0.67
C VAL A 54 -12.96 2.65 1.10
N GLY A 55 -13.27 3.82 0.54
CA GLY A 55 -14.51 4.54 0.85
C GLY A 55 -15.79 3.83 0.40
N GLY A 56 -15.68 2.83 -0.50
CA GLY A 56 -16.79 1.99 -0.93
C GLY A 56 -16.93 0.67 -0.16
N ILE A 57 -16.03 0.38 0.78
CA ILE A 57 -16.04 -0.87 1.56
C ILE A 57 -16.84 -0.65 2.84
N SER A 58 -17.94 -1.39 3.00
CA SER A 58 -18.85 -1.28 4.16
C SER A 58 -19.00 -2.58 4.96
N ASP A 59 -18.35 -3.65 4.51
CA ASP A 59 -18.42 -4.99 5.09
C ASP A 59 -17.06 -5.70 5.03
N ILE A 60 -16.93 -6.82 5.75
CA ILE A 60 -15.72 -7.65 5.77
C ILE A 60 -16.10 -9.09 5.35
N PRO A 61 -16.27 -9.35 4.05
CA PRO A 61 -16.62 -10.67 3.55
C PRO A 61 -15.42 -11.62 3.58
N THR A 62 -15.68 -12.91 3.45
CA THR A 62 -14.64 -13.86 3.04
C THR A 62 -14.16 -13.57 1.62
N VAL A 63 -12.97 -14.07 1.27
CA VAL A 63 -12.45 -13.95 -0.11
C VAL A 63 -13.41 -14.54 -1.14
N LYS A 64 -14.07 -15.67 -0.81
CA LYS A 64 -15.03 -16.32 -1.71
C LYS A 64 -16.24 -15.42 -1.97
N GLU A 65 -16.87 -14.92 -0.91
CA GLU A 65 -18.05 -14.05 -1.02
C GLU A 65 -17.73 -12.76 -1.77
N LEU A 66 -16.56 -12.15 -1.52
CA LEU A 66 -16.12 -10.96 -2.24
C LEU A 66 -16.03 -11.20 -3.74
N ILE A 67 -15.35 -12.27 -4.16
CA ILE A 67 -15.16 -12.59 -5.57
C ILE A 67 -16.49 -12.91 -6.25
N GLU A 68 -17.33 -13.75 -5.63
CA GLU A 68 -18.65 -14.10 -6.17
C GLU A 68 -19.55 -12.87 -6.32
N ARG A 69 -19.53 -11.97 -5.33
CA ARG A 69 -20.29 -10.71 -5.38
C ARG A 69 -19.82 -9.80 -6.50
N VAL A 70 -18.51 -9.53 -6.61
CA VAL A 70 -17.95 -8.64 -7.63
C VAL A 70 -18.22 -9.15 -9.05
N VAL A 71 -18.04 -10.45 -9.28
CA VAL A 71 -18.32 -11.06 -10.60
C VAL A 71 -19.82 -10.99 -10.92
N GLY A 72 -20.69 -11.35 -9.96
CA GLY A 72 -22.14 -11.29 -10.16
C GLY A 72 -22.65 -9.87 -10.43
N GLU A 73 -22.14 -8.86 -9.70
CA GLU A 73 -22.47 -7.45 -9.93
C GLU A 73 -22.03 -6.98 -11.34
N ALA A 74 -20.86 -7.43 -11.80
CA ALA A 74 -20.36 -7.12 -13.15
C ALA A 74 -21.26 -7.73 -14.25
N GLU A 75 -21.64 -9.00 -14.12
CA GLU A 75 -22.54 -9.68 -15.05
C GLU A 75 -23.91 -8.99 -15.12
N GLN A 76 -24.50 -8.66 -13.96
CA GLN A 76 -25.76 -7.92 -13.89
C GLN A 76 -25.66 -6.54 -14.55
N THR A 77 -24.52 -5.86 -14.36
CA THR A 77 -24.24 -4.57 -14.98
C THR A 77 -24.20 -4.68 -16.50
N LEU A 78 -23.55 -5.71 -17.06
CA LEU A 78 -23.52 -5.96 -18.50
C LEU A 78 -24.92 -6.21 -19.08
N VAL A 79 -25.74 -7.02 -18.42
CA VAL A 79 -27.13 -7.27 -18.82
C VAL A 79 -27.95 -5.97 -18.80
N SER A 80 -27.82 -5.19 -17.73
CA SER A 80 -28.50 -3.90 -17.57
C SER A 80 -28.13 -2.92 -18.69
N LEU A 81 -26.84 -2.76 -18.98
CA LEU A 81 -26.36 -1.89 -20.05
C LEU A 81 -26.85 -2.34 -21.43
N HIS A 82 -26.77 -3.64 -21.73
CA HIS A 82 -27.26 -4.17 -23.01
C HIS A 82 -28.75 -3.88 -23.22
N SER A 83 -29.56 -4.03 -22.17
CA SER A 83 -31.00 -3.75 -22.22
C SER A 83 -31.32 -2.27 -22.44
N LYS A 84 -30.50 -1.36 -21.90
CA LYS A 84 -30.66 0.10 -22.06
C LYS A 84 -30.26 0.55 -23.46
N VAL A 85 -29.18 0.01 -24.01
CA VAL A 85 -28.73 0.31 -25.38
C VAL A 85 -29.77 -0.12 -26.41
N ARG A 86 -30.40 -1.30 -26.26
CA ARG A 86 -31.39 -1.82 -27.21
C ARG A 86 -32.76 -1.11 -27.17
N LYS A 87 -33.04 -0.37 -26.10
CA LYS A 87 -34.31 0.38 -25.93
C LYS A 87 -34.25 1.80 -26.51
N ASN A 88 -33.05 2.29 -26.86
CA ASN A 88 -32.83 3.53 -27.62
C ASN A 88 -32.63 3.20 -29.10
#